data_AF-A0A2J0LB17-F1
#
_entry.id   AF-A0A2J0LB17-F1
#
_cell.length_a   1.000
_cell.length_b   1.000
_cell.length_c   1.000
_cell.angle_alpha   90.00
_cell.angle_beta   90.00
_cell.angle_gamma   90.00
#
_symmetry.space_group_name_H-M   'P 1'
#
loop_
_entity.id
_entity.type
_entity.pdbx_description
1 polymer ?
#
loop_
_entity_poly.entity_id
_entity_poly.type
_entity_poly.pdbx_seq_one_letter_code
_entity_poly.pdbx_strand_id
1 'polypeptide(L)'
;MTGNIIYYLFFFAAVALLYGRTVFFDLTFLDDNIWVEEYHFYLSQAAQWWSFFIKPDFVTEFYYRPLLNLSFYFDAHLSGLSPLGFHLTNLILHWVSVCLVFAILTEWGFHRRWSVLGSLVLLVHPALVQAVVWIPGRTDALSAVFCFA
;
A
#
# COMPACT_ATOMS: atom_id res chain seq x y z
N MET A 1 19.06 -16.63 5.52
CA MET A 1 17.80 -15.85 5.68
C MET A 1 17.64 -15.23 7.07
N THR A 2 18.09 -15.86 8.17
CA THR A 2 17.95 -15.37 9.56
C THR A 2 18.67 -14.04 9.86
N GLY A 3 19.69 -13.66 9.10
CA GLY A 3 20.44 -12.41 9.32
C GLY A 3 19.76 -11.13 8.85
N ASN A 4 18.64 -11.21 8.12
CA ASN A 4 18.01 -10.03 7.52
C ASN A 4 16.85 -9.45 8.33
N ILE A 5 16.33 -10.20 9.31
CA ILE A 5 15.13 -9.81 10.06
C ILE A 5 15.27 -8.46 10.76
N ILE A 6 16.47 -8.14 11.27
CA ILE A 6 16.74 -6.86 11.93
C ILE A 6 16.56 -5.67 10.97
N TYR A 7 16.86 -5.82 9.68
CA TYR A 7 16.69 -4.75 8.70
C TYR A 7 15.21 -4.57 8.36
N TYR A 8 14.44 -5.65 8.23
CA TYR A 8 13.00 -5.56 7.99
C TYR A 8 12.26 -4.91 9.16
N LEU A 9 12.64 -5.23 10.41
CA LEU A 9 12.12 -4.57 11.61
C LEU A 9 12.56 -3.11 11.70
N PHE A 10 13.79 -2.79 11.31
CA PHE A 10 14.27 -1.42 11.21
C PHE A 10 13.44 -0.60 10.21
N PHE A 11 13.17 -1.14 9.01
CA PHE A 11 12.32 -0.47 8.02
C PHE A 11 10.89 -0.31 8.52
N PHE A 12 10.34 -1.32 9.21
CA PHE A 12 9.02 -1.22 9.82
C PHE A 12 8.95 -0.06 10.82
N ALA A 13 9.92 0.02 11.73
CA ALA A 13 10.01 1.10 12.71
C ALA A 13 10.18 2.47 12.04
N ALA A 14 10.97 2.56 10.97
CA ALA A 14 11.17 3.81 10.22
C ALA A 14 9.90 4.26 9.46
N VAL A 15 9.17 3.34 8.83
CA VAL A 15 7.87 3.63 8.21
C VAL A 15 6.87 4.09 9.26
N ALA A 16 6.77 3.38 10.39
CA ALA A 16 5.89 3.74 11.49
C ALA A 16 6.23 5.12 12.09
N LEU A 17 7.52 5.47 12.18
CA LEU A 17 7.95 6.78 12.67
C LEU A 17 7.56 7.92 11.72
N LEU A 18 7.76 7.74 10.41
CA LEU A 18 7.52 8.82 9.43
C LEU A 18 6.06 8.94 9.03
N TYR A 19 5.38 7.82 8.83
CA TYR A 19 4.03 7.77 8.27
C TYR A 19 3.00 7.21 9.24
N GLY A 20 3.37 6.65 10.40
CA GLY A 20 2.40 6.01 11.31
C GLY A 20 1.28 6.94 11.81
N ARG A 21 1.52 8.26 11.80
CA ARG A 21 0.48 9.25 12.14
C ARG A 21 -0.68 9.26 11.13
N THR A 22 -0.43 8.88 9.87
CA THR A 22 -1.45 8.93 8.80
C THR A 22 -2.59 7.96 9.05
N VAL A 23 -2.37 6.91 9.84
CA VAL A 23 -3.39 5.94 10.25
C VAL A 23 -4.54 6.60 11.04
N PHE A 24 -4.31 7.79 11.61
CA PHE A 24 -5.30 8.56 12.35
C PHE A 24 -5.83 9.77 11.58
N PHE A 25 -5.50 9.89 10.29
CA PHE A 25 -6.06 10.96 9.46
C PHE A 25 -7.44 10.59 8.95
N ASP A 26 -8.28 11.61 8.78
CA ASP A 26 -9.59 11.48 8.16
C ASP A 26 -9.47 11.43 6.63
N LEU A 27 -10.57 11.07 5.96
CA LEU A 27 -10.64 11.08 4.51
C LEU A 27 -10.46 12.50 3.96
N THR A 28 -9.74 12.60 2.85
CA THR A 28 -9.62 13.84 2.09
C THR A 28 -10.62 13.86 0.93
N PHE A 29 -11.07 15.05 0.52
CA PHE A 29 -11.94 15.22 -0.67
C PHE A 29 -11.17 15.11 -1.99
N LEU A 30 -10.09 14.34 -2.01
CA LEU A 30 -9.33 13.97 -3.19
C LEU A 30 -9.61 12.50 -3.46
N ASP A 31 -10.81 12.18 -3.92
CA ASP A 31 -11.27 10.81 -4.24
C ASP A 31 -11.38 9.80 -3.07
N ASP A 32 -10.83 10.05 -1.88
CA ASP A 32 -10.93 9.09 -0.76
C ASP A 32 -12.40 8.80 -0.42
N ASN A 33 -13.24 9.83 -0.41
CA ASN A 33 -14.69 9.72 -0.19
C ASN A 33 -15.38 8.85 -1.26
N ILE A 34 -14.89 8.87 -2.49
CA ILE A 34 -15.43 8.04 -3.58
C ILE A 34 -15.04 6.58 -3.31
N TRP A 35 -13.74 6.32 -3.14
CA TRP A 35 -13.21 4.97 -2.96
C TRP A 35 -13.66 4.29 -1.66
N VAL A 36 -13.92 5.07 -0.60
CA VAL A 36 -14.25 4.54 0.73
C VAL A 36 -15.74 4.67 1.06
N GLU A 37 -16.36 5.85 0.89
CA GLU A 37 -17.74 6.09 1.35
C GLU A 37 -18.78 5.78 0.27
N GLU A 38 -18.66 6.39 -0.91
CA GLU A 38 -19.66 6.31 -1.99
C GLU A 38 -19.85 4.88 -2.48
N TYR A 39 -18.74 4.14 -2.60
CA TYR A 39 -18.75 2.75 -3.05
C TYR A 39 -18.67 1.72 -1.91
N HIS A 40 -18.79 2.14 -0.64
CA HIS A 40 -18.75 1.22 0.51
C HIS A 40 -19.75 0.07 0.38
N PHE A 41 -20.98 0.37 -0.03
CA PHE A 41 -22.02 -0.65 -0.19
C PHE A 41 -21.64 -1.72 -1.23
N TYR A 42 -20.96 -1.32 -2.30
CA TYR A 42 -20.43 -2.23 -3.30
C TYR A 42 -19.28 -3.08 -2.72
N LEU A 43 -18.37 -2.44 -1.98
CA LEU A 43 -17.25 -3.11 -1.32
C LEU A 43 -17.67 -4.10 -0.23
N SER A 44 -18.78 -3.86 0.49
CA SER A 44 -19.24 -4.69 1.62
C SER A 44 -19.96 -5.99 1.21
N GLN A 45 -20.15 -6.24 -0.08
CA GLN A 45 -20.88 -7.42 -0.56
C GLN A 45 -19.96 -8.60 -0.83
N ALA A 46 -19.98 -9.59 0.07
CA ALA A 46 -19.06 -10.73 0.05
C ALA A 46 -19.05 -11.56 -1.25
N ALA A 47 -20.15 -11.57 -2.01
CA ALA A 47 -20.28 -12.35 -3.24
C ALA A 47 -19.60 -11.69 -4.47
N GLN A 48 -19.05 -10.48 -4.34
CA GLN A 48 -18.63 -9.70 -5.51
C GLN A 48 -17.13 -9.75 -5.82
N TRP A 49 -16.28 -10.30 -4.95
CA TRP A 49 -14.81 -10.20 -5.13
C TRP A 49 -14.31 -10.80 -6.46
N TRP A 50 -14.93 -11.88 -6.94
CA TRP A 50 -14.58 -12.49 -8.24
C TRP A 50 -14.92 -11.57 -9.42
N SER A 51 -15.96 -10.75 -9.29
CA SER A 51 -16.39 -9.84 -10.35
C SER A 51 -15.35 -8.76 -10.67
N PHE A 52 -14.44 -8.45 -9.73
CA PHE A 52 -13.36 -7.49 -9.94
C PHE A 52 -12.36 -7.91 -11.01
N PHE A 53 -12.29 -9.22 -11.33
CA PHE A 53 -11.41 -9.76 -12.36
C PHE A 53 -12.08 -9.88 -13.74
N ILE A 54 -13.36 -9.53 -13.84
CA ILE A 54 -14.15 -9.67 -15.08
C ILE A 54 -14.74 -8.32 -15.51
N LYS A 55 -14.93 -7.41 -14.57
CA LYS A 55 -15.47 -6.07 -14.80
C LYS A 55 -14.36 -5.00 -14.65
N PRO A 56 -14.58 -3.80 -15.22
CA PRO A 56 -13.77 -2.63 -14.88
C PRO A 56 -13.75 -2.34 -13.38
N ASP A 57 -12.93 -1.38 -12.97
CA ASP A 57 -12.97 -0.93 -11.59
C ASP A 57 -14.29 -0.28 -11.20
N PHE A 58 -14.59 -0.30 -9.90
CA PHE A 58 -15.91 0.08 -9.42
C PHE A 58 -16.14 1.60 -9.42
N VAL A 59 -15.08 2.40 -9.49
CA VAL A 59 -15.17 3.87 -9.55
C VAL A 59 -15.33 4.34 -11.00
N THR A 60 -14.73 3.64 -11.96
CA THR A 60 -14.72 4.04 -13.37
C THR A 60 -14.61 2.86 -14.32
N GLU A 61 -15.41 2.91 -15.38
CA GLU A 61 -15.44 1.89 -16.43
C GLU A 61 -14.21 1.93 -17.35
N PHE A 62 -13.37 2.97 -17.25
CA PHE A 62 -12.22 3.17 -18.12
C PHE A 62 -10.96 2.41 -17.70
N TYR A 63 -10.89 1.96 -16.45
CA TYR A 63 -9.70 1.26 -15.94
C TYR A 63 -10.03 -0.15 -15.47
N TYR A 64 -9.05 -1.04 -15.61
CA TYR A 64 -9.10 -2.41 -15.11
C TYR A 64 -8.07 -2.57 -13.99
N ARG A 65 -8.52 -2.51 -12.74
CA ARG A 65 -7.67 -2.51 -11.53
C ARG A 65 -8.13 -3.56 -10.51
N PRO A 66 -8.10 -4.87 -10.85
CA PRO A 66 -8.67 -5.94 -10.03
C PRO A 66 -8.03 -6.03 -8.63
N LEU A 67 -6.71 -5.90 -8.55
CA LEU A 67 -5.97 -5.99 -7.29
C LEU A 67 -6.21 -4.79 -6.38
N LEU A 68 -6.37 -3.60 -6.99
CA LEU A 68 -6.79 -2.40 -6.25
C LEU A 68 -8.15 -2.65 -5.62
N ASN A 69 -9.13 -3.07 -6.42
CA ASN A 69 -10.49 -3.31 -5.92
C ASN A 69 -10.52 -4.36 -4.82
N LEU A 70 -9.77 -5.45 -4.99
CA LEU A 70 -9.67 -6.50 -4.00
C LEU A 70 -9.06 -5.99 -2.69
N SER A 71 -8.05 -5.11 -2.75
CA SER A 71 -7.47 -4.50 -1.55
C SER A 71 -8.47 -3.62 -0.79
N PHE A 72 -9.24 -2.79 -1.49
CA PHE A 72 -10.28 -1.94 -0.89
C PHE A 72 -11.43 -2.77 -0.32
N TYR A 73 -11.80 -3.86 -1.00
CA TYR A 73 -12.80 -4.81 -0.53
C TYR A 73 -12.40 -5.45 0.80
N PHE A 74 -11.14 -5.88 0.94
CA PHE A 74 -10.66 -6.45 2.19
C PHE A 74 -10.64 -5.41 3.31
N ASP A 75 -10.17 -4.19 3.04
CA ASP A 75 -10.17 -3.12 4.06
C ASP A 75 -11.59 -2.75 4.51
N ALA A 76 -12.54 -2.66 3.58
CA ALA A 76 -13.94 -2.40 3.91
C ALA A 76 -14.54 -3.53 4.76
N HIS A 77 -14.19 -4.80 4.49
CA HIS A 77 -14.66 -5.93 5.31
C HIS A 77 -14.02 -5.97 6.72
N LEU A 78 -12.78 -5.49 6.85
CA LEU A 78 -12.06 -5.51 8.12
C LEU A 78 -12.33 -4.27 8.99
N SER A 79 -12.50 -3.11 8.36
CA SER A 79 -12.54 -1.82 9.04
C SER A 79 -13.80 -0.99 8.74
N GLY A 80 -14.68 -1.46 7.84
CA GLY A 80 -15.87 -0.73 7.41
C GLY A 80 -15.50 0.57 6.73
N LEU A 81 -16.12 1.67 7.19
CA LEU A 81 -15.85 3.03 6.73
C LEU A 81 -14.66 3.68 7.44
N SER A 82 -14.00 2.99 8.39
CA SER A 82 -12.90 3.58 9.14
C SER A 82 -11.68 3.82 8.24
N PRO A 83 -11.20 5.07 8.08
CA PRO A 83 -10.02 5.37 7.27
C PRO A 83 -8.75 4.64 7.72
N LEU A 84 -8.73 4.26 9.00
CA LEU A 84 -7.64 3.57 9.67
C LEU A 84 -7.19 2.32 8.91
N GLY A 85 -8.12 1.46 8.49
CA GLY A 85 -7.78 0.22 7.80
C GLY A 85 -7.13 0.48 6.45
N PHE A 86 -7.67 1.46 5.71
CA PHE A 86 -7.15 1.83 4.40
C PHE A 86 -5.75 2.45 4.46
N HIS A 87 -5.52 3.35 5.42
CA HIS A 87 -4.18 3.90 5.64
C HIS A 87 -3.19 2.84 6.10
N LEU A 88 -3.61 1.91 6.98
CA LEU A 88 -2.75 0.83 7.44
C LEU A 88 -2.28 -0.06 6.29
N THR A 89 -3.19 -0.42 5.38
CA THR A 89 -2.84 -1.20 4.18
C THR A 89 -1.83 -0.46 3.30
N ASN A 90 -1.94 0.86 3.12
CA ASN A 90 -0.93 1.62 2.38
C ASN A 90 0.44 1.59 3.06
N LEU A 91 0.50 1.73 4.40
CA LEU A 91 1.76 1.65 5.13
C LEU A 91 2.41 0.27 5.03
N ILE A 92 1.60 -0.80 5.09
CA ILE A 92 2.08 -2.16 4.92
C ILE A 92 2.65 -2.35 3.52
N LEU A 93 1.96 -1.89 2.48
CA LEU A 93 2.43 -1.98 1.10
C LEU A 93 3.75 -1.22 0.91
N HIS A 94 3.86 0.00 1.42
CA HIS A 94 5.11 0.77 1.37
C HIS A 94 6.26 0.06 2.08
N TRP A 95 6.01 -0.47 3.28
CA TRP A 95 7.01 -1.25 4.02
C TRP A 95 7.46 -2.50 3.25
N VAL A 96 6.52 -3.23 2.64
CA VAL A 96 6.83 -4.38 1.79
C VAL A 96 7.67 -3.96 0.58
N SER A 97 7.31 -2.88 -0.12
CA SER A 97 8.09 -2.36 -1.25
C SER A 97 9.53 -2.02 -0.85
N VAL A 98 9.73 -1.37 0.31
CA VAL A 98 11.08 -1.07 0.84
C VAL A 98 11.84 -2.37 1.14
N CYS A 99 11.19 -3.38 1.73
CA CYS A 99 11.82 -4.66 2.03
C CYS A 99 12.22 -5.42 0.76
N LEU A 100 11.40 -5.35 -0.29
CA LEU A 100 11.69 -5.96 -1.59
C LEU A 100 12.88 -5.28 -2.27
N VAL A 101 12.95 -3.94 -2.25
CA VAL A 101 14.15 -3.22 -2.74
C VAL A 101 15.40 -3.63 -1.99
N PHE A 102 15.34 -3.79 -0.66
CA PHE A 102 16.46 -4.27 0.13
C PHE A 102 16.89 -5.69 -0.27
N ALA A 103 15.92 -6.58 -0.50
CA ALA A 103 16.15 -7.94 -0.95
C ALA A 103 16.84 -7.95 -2.32
N ILE A 104 16.28 -7.23 -3.30
CA ILE A 104 16.85 -7.09 -4.66
C ILE A 104 18.29 -6.61 -4.60
N LEU A 105 18.57 -5.51 -3.88
CA LEU A 105 19.93 -4.96 -3.80
C LEU A 105 20.90 -5.95 -3.15
N THR A 106 20.45 -6.69 -2.15
CA THR A 106 21.27 -7.72 -1.49
C THR A 106 21.53 -8.92 -2.42
N GLU A 107 20.53 -9.34 -3.20
CA GLU A 107 20.66 -10.42 -4.18
C GLU A 107 21.55 -10.05 -5.37
N TRP A 108 21.53 -8.77 -5.77
CA TRP A 108 22.45 -8.23 -6.77
C TRP A 108 23.90 -8.11 -6.27
N GLY A 109 24.18 -8.48 -5.02
CA GLY A 109 25.53 -8.52 -4.46
C GLY A 109 26.02 -7.22 -3.85
N PHE A 110 25.16 -6.22 -3.67
CA PHE A 110 25.55 -5.00 -2.95
C PHE A 110 25.83 -5.30 -1.47
N HIS A 111 26.82 -4.60 -0.91
CA HIS A 111 27.10 -4.68 0.52
C HIS A 111 25.89 -4.17 1.32
N ARG A 112 25.55 -4.83 2.44
CA ARG A 112 24.35 -4.57 3.25
C ARG A 112 24.11 -3.09 3.55
N ARG A 113 25.17 -2.35 3.89
CA ARG A 113 25.10 -0.90 4.15
C ARG A 113 24.52 -0.13 2.96
N TRP A 114 24.94 -0.45 1.74
CA TRP A 114 24.45 0.18 0.51
C TRP A 114 23.03 -0.28 0.17
N SER A 115 22.70 -1.56 0.40
CA SER A 115 21.33 -2.04 0.25
C SER A 115 20.36 -1.32 1.19
N VAL A 116 20.76 -1.10 2.44
CA VAL A 116 19.96 -0.30 3.40
C VAL A 116 19.82 1.14 2.91
N LEU A 117 20.91 1.80 2.52
CA LEU A 117 20.85 3.18 2.04
C LEU A 117 19.98 3.33 0.79
N GLY A 118 20.09 2.42 -0.17
CA GLY A 118 19.24 2.43 -1.37
C GLY A 118 17.75 2.23 -1.05
N SER A 119 17.44 1.35 -0.10
CA SER A 119 16.06 1.12 0.35
C SER A 119 15.50 2.31 1.13
N LEU A 120 16.35 2.98 1.91
CA LEU A 120 15.99 4.20 2.64
C LEU A 120 15.62 5.34 1.70
N VAL A 121 16.22 5.42 0.50
CA VAL A 121 15.80 6.41 -0.51
C VAL A 121 14.30 6.25 -0.79
N LEU A 122 13.83 5.04 -1.12
CA LEU A 122 12.40 4.78 -1.33
C LEU A 122 11.58 5.10 -0.07
N LEU A 123 12.07 4.73 1.12
CA LEU A 123 11.33 4.93 2.36
C LEU A 123 11.05 6.42 2.65
N VAL A 124 12.06 7.29 2.50
CA VAL A 124 11.99 8.69 2.95
C VAL A 124 11.68 9.70 1.84
N HIS A 125 11.67 9.29 0.57
CA HIS A 125 11.59 10.25 -0.53
C HIS A 125 10.24 10.98 -0.55
N PRO A 126 10.22 12.34 -0.48
CA PRO A 126 8.97 13.10 -0.37
C PRO A 126 8.04 12.97 -1.58
N ALA A 127 8.58 12.67 -2.76
CA ALA A 127 7.75 12.42 -3.96
C ALA A 127 6.81 11.21 -3.80
N LEU A 128 7.06 10.30 -2.85
CA LEU A 128 6.23 9.12 -2.62
C LEU A 128 5.13 9.36 -1.58
N VAL A 129 5.05 10.55 -0.99
CA VAL A 129 4.01 10.89 0.00
C VAL A 129 2.61 10.64 -0.57
N GLN A 130 2.36 10.96 -1.85
CA GLN A 130 1.07 10.67 -2.47
C GLN A 130 0.80 9.16 -2.59
N ALA A 131 1.78 8.35 -2.97
CA ALA A 131 1.59 6.90 -3.05
C ALA A 131 1.34 6.24 -1.67
N VAL A 132 1.90 6.82 -0.59
CA VAL A 132 1.85 6.25 0.76
C VAL A 132 0.66 6.77 1.57
N VAL A 133 0.41 8.08 1.55
CA VAL A 133 -0.52 8.74 2.48
C VAL A 133 -1.94 8.83 1.91
N TRP A 134 -2.06 9.10 0.61
CA TRP A 134 -3.34 9.21 -0.08
C TRP A 134 -3.91 7.81 -0.35
N ILE A 135 -5.16 7.56 0.04
CA ILE A 135 -5.74 6.21 0.06
C ILE A 135 -5.77 5.58 -1.36
N PRO A 136 -6.35 6.22 -2.39
CA PRO A 136 -6.30 5.77 -3.79
C PRO A 136 -4.89 5.73 -4.41
N GLY A 137 -3.94 6.48 -3.85
CA GLY A 137 -2.51 6.44 -4.18
C GLY A 137 -1.91 5.03 -4.01
N ARG A 138 -2.60 4.16 -3.27
CA ARG A 138 -2.34 2.71 -3.19
C ARG A 138 -2.07 2.04 -4.52
N THR A 139 -2.67 2.52 -5.61
CA THR A 139 -2.43 1.97 -6.96
C THR A 139 -0.93 1.87 -7.24
N ASP A 140 -0.17 2.92 -6.93
CA ASP A 140 1.27 2.96 -7.17
C ASP A 140 2.03 2.02 -6.22
N ALA A 141 1.62 1.94 -4.95
CA ALA A 141 2.22 1.05 -3.96
C ALA A 141 2.02 -0.44 -4.33
N LEU A 142 0.82 -0.82 -4.77
CA LEU A 142 0.55 -2.17 -5.27
C LEU A 142 1.42 -2.49 -6.49
N SER A 143 1.46 -1.58 -7.48
CA SER A 143 2.34 -1.75 -8.64
C SER A 143 3.79 -1.93 -8.25
N ALA A 144 4.31 -1.13 -7.30
CA ALA A 144 5.67 -1.25 -6.81
C ALA A 144 5.93 -2.62 -6.16
N VAL A 145 5.03 -3.11 -5.29
CA VAL A 145 5.17 -4.45 -4.68
C VAL A 145 5.28 -5.53 -5.75
N PHE A 146 4.39 -5.56 -6.74
CA PHE A 146 4.40 -6.60 -7.77
C PHE A 146 5.54 -6.46 -8.78
N CYS A 147 6.06 -5.25 -9.01
CA CYS A 147 7.23 -5.04 -9.84
C CYS A 147 8.55 -5.43 -9.14
N PHE A 148 8.60 -5.41 -7.82
CA PHE A 148 9.80 -5.74 -7.03
C PHE A 148 9.81 -7.18 -6.47
N ALA A 149 8.68 -7.88 -6.51
CA ALA A 149 8.55 -9.27 -6.05
C ALA A 149 8.98 -10.27 -7.12
#